data_AF-A0A4Y2BEJ4-F1
#
_entry.id   AF-A0A4Y2BEJ4-F1
#
_cell.length_a   1.000
_cell.length_b   1.000
_cell.length_c   1.000
_cell.angle_alpha   90.00
_cell.angle_beta   90.00
_cell.angle_gamma   90.00
#
_symmetry.space_group_name_H-M   'P 1'
#
loop_
_entity.id
_entity.type
_entity.pdbx_description
1 polymer ?
#
loop_
_entity_poly.entity_id
_entity_poly.type
_entity_poly.pdbx_seq_one_letter_code
_entity_poly.pdbx_strand_id
1 'polypeptide(L)'
;MMVCRYTLGFLIILLYFECEVYANEPNFNLADMEFTTVVKAREKECFYQYAKPRQALRFEYRVVDAGFSKLDITRDLKITFYVRSPDKKVVVKHVKKSNGIKTYGYYGINISSWPFG
;
A
#
# COMPACT_ATOMS: atom_id res chain seq x y z
N MET A 1 -0.26 -16.84 -19.63
CA MET A 1 -0.26 -17.61 -20.89
C MET A 1 -1.47 -18.52 -20.88
N MET A 2 -2.39 -18.32 -21.82
CA MET A 2 -3.71 -18.95 -21.84
C MET A 2 -3.75 -19.89 -23.05
N VAL A 3 -3.89 -21.20 -22.83
CA VAL A 3 -4.03 -22.18 -23.91
C VAL A 3 -5.44 -22.74 -23.81
N CYS A 4 -6.31 -22.29 -24.72
CA CYS A 4 -7.69 -22.76 -24.83
C CYS A 4 -7.80 -23.53 -26.17
N ARG A 5 -7.87 -24.86 -26.10
CA ARG A 5 -8.07 -25.71 -27.30
C ARG A 5 -9.57 -25.92 -27.47
N TYR A 6 -10.10 -25.51 -28.62
CA TYR A 6 -11.48 -25.74 -29.02
C TYR A 6 -11.55 -26.93 -29.97
N THR A 7 -12.17 -28.03 -29.54
CA THR A 7 -12.63 -29.07 -30.47
C THR A 7 -14.11 -28.83 -30.75
N LEU A 8 -14.40 -28.43 -31.98
CA LEU A 8 -15.73 -28.37 -32.55
C LEU A 8 -16.40 -29.74 -32.52
N GLY A 9 -17.64 -29.82 -32.05
CA GLY A 9 -18.51 -30.95 -32.34
C GLY A 9 -19.62 -31.15 -31.35
N PHE A 10 -20.80 -30.60 -31.67
CA PHE A 10 -22.10 -31.26 -31.49
C PHE A 10 -22.35 -31.99 -30.15
N LEU A 11 -22.95 -31.30 -29.19
CA LEU A 11 -24.36 -31.52 -28.83
C LEU A 11 -24.72 -30.63 -27.63
N ILE A 12 -25.85 -29.99 -27.80
CA ILE A 12 -26.57 -29.14 -26.86
C ILE A 12 -26.94 -29.93 -25.59
N ILE A 13 -26.89 -29.26 -24.43
CA ILE A 13 -27.31 -29.70 -23.07
C ILE A 13 -26.20 -30.36 -22.25
N LEU A 14 -25.29 -29.52 -21.74
CA LEU A 14 -24.75 -29.53 -20.37
C LEU A 14 -23.80 -28.31 -20.26
N LEU A 15 -24.33 -27.12 -20.61
CA LEU A 15 -23.68 -25.83 -20.36
C LEU A 15 -23.83 -25.48 -18.86
N TYR A 16 -23.37 -26.36 -17.99
CA TYR A 16 -22.91 -26.00 -16.65
C TYR A 16 -21.42 -25.69 -16.79
N PHE A 17 -21.11 -24.62 -17.52
CA PHE A 17 -19.79 -24.00 -17.42
C PHE A 17 -19.81 -23.21 -16.11
N GLU A 18 -19.63 -23.91 -14.99
CA GLU A 18 -19.27 -23.30 -13.71
C GLU A 18 -17.88 -22.70 -13.90
N CYS A 19 -17.85 -21.50 -14.46
CA CYS A 19 -16.71 -20.63 -14.32
C CYS A 19 -16.76 -20.16 -12.87
N GLU A 20 -16.22 -20.97 -11.96
CA GLU A 20 -15.89 -20.52 -10.61
C GLU A 20 -14.87 -19.38 -10.76
N VAL A 21 -15.39 -18.17 -10.81
CA VAL A 21 -14.60 -16.96 -10.57
C VAL A 21 -14.20 -17.07 -9.11
N TYR A 22 -13.00 -17.61 -8.86
CA TYR A 22 -12.32 -17.48 -7.58
C TYR A 22 -12.03 -16.00 -7.39
N ALA A 23 -13.02 -15.28 -6.85
CA ALA A 23 -12.84 -13.99 -6.25
C ALA A 23 -11.94 -14.22 -5.04
N ASN A 24 -10.63 -14.06 -5.24
CA ASN A 24 -9.73 -13.89 -4.12
C ASN A 24 -10.20 -12.62 -3.40
N GLU A 25 -10.96 -12.78 -2.32
CA GLU A 25 -11.24 -11.68 -1.42
C GLU A 25 -9.89 -11.14 -0.98
N PRO A 26 -9.60 -9.85 -1.21
CA PRO A 26 -8.34 -9.30 -0.75
C PRO A 26 -8.35 -9.46 0.77
N ASN A 27 -7.39 -10.20 1.31
CA ASN A 27 -7.27 -10.38 2.74
C ASN A 27 -6.80 -9.06 3.35
N PHE A 28 -7.77 -8.19 3.68
CA PHE A 28 -7.55 -6.90 4.30
C PHE A 28 -7.34 -6.99 5.82
N ASN A 29 -7.36 -8.20 6.40
CA ASN A 29 -6.97 -8.45 7.79
C ASN A 29 -5.44 -8.54 7.88
N LEU A 30 -4.76 -7.54 7.32
CA LEU A 30 -3.33 -7.38 7.52
C LEU A 30 -3.13 -6.81 8.92
N ALA A 31 -2.82 -7.73 9.83
CA ALA A 31 -2.12 -7.47 11.07
C ALA A 31 -0.90 -6.56 10.79
N ASP A 32 -0.58 -5.72 11.77
CA ASP A 32 0.50 -4.73 11.75
C ASP A 32 1.65 -5.09 10.80
N MET A 33 1.83 -4.28 9.75
CA MET A 33 2.88 -4.48 8.76
C MET A 33 4.13 -3.69 9.16
N GLU A 34 5.23 -4.40 9.41
CA GLU A 34 6.54 -3.82 9.66
C GLU A 34 7.54 -4.31 8.62
N PHE A 35 8.30 -3.40 8.02
CA PHE A 35 9.38 -3.75 7.09
C PHE A 35 10.47 -2.67 7.10
N THR A 36 11.67 -3.06 6.66
CA THR A 36 12.81 -2.17 6.47
C THR A 36 13.21 -2.14 5.01
N THR A 37 13.51 -0.97 4.48
CA THR A 37 13.95 -0.79 3.09
C THR A 37 15.13 0.19 3.02
N VAL A 38 15.98 0.02 2.01
CA VAL A 38 17.11 0.91 1.74
C VAL A 38 16.68 1.93 0.69
N VAL A 39 16.69 3.21 1.07
CA VAL A 39 16.42 4.32 0.14
C VAL A 39 17.75 4.98 -0.21
N LYS A 40 18.10 5.03 -1.49
CA LYS A 40 19.32 5.72 -1.91
C LYS A 40 19.19 7.23 -1.77
N ALA A 41 20.31 7.92 -1.64
CA ALA A 41 20.33 9.37 -1.53
C ALA A 41 19.68 10.02 -2.76
N ARG A 42 18.76 10.97 -2.52
CA ARG A 42 17.99 11.70 -3.54
C ARG A 42 17.02 10.83 -4.36
N GLU A 43 16.86 9.55 -4.03
CA GLU A 43 15.83 8.69 -4.61
C GLU A 43 14.55 8.70 -3.77
N LYS A 44 13.49 8.14 -4.33
CA LYS A 44 12.15 8.16 -3.74
C LYS A 44 11.50 6.79 -3.89
N GLU A 45 11.23 6.16 -2.76
CA GLU A 45 10.49 4.90 -2.70
C GLU A 45 9.00 5.13 -2.45
N CYS A 46 8.16 4.28 -3.03
CA CYS A 46 6.71 4.35 -2.90
C CYS A 46 6.12 2.97 -2.62
N PHE A 47 5.27 2.92 -1.60
CA PHE A 47 4.55 1.72 -1.19
C PHE A 47 3.05 1.96 -1.34
N TYR A 48 2.33 0.95 -1.79
CA TYR A 48 0.89 1.01 -2.01
C TYR A 48 0.20 0.05 -1.06
N GLN A 49 -0.77 0.56 -0.30
CA GLN A 49 -1.58 -0.22 0.62
C GLN A 49 -3.05 0.04 0.32
N TYR A 50 -3.80 -1.03 0.07
CA TYR A 50 -5.26 -0.95 -0.03
C TYR A 50 -5.88 -0.94 1.37
N ALA A 51 -6.96 -0.19 1.53
CA ALA A 51 -7.69 -0.09 2.80
C ALA A 51 -9.19 -0.11 2.52
N LYS A 52 -9.96 -0.73 3.42
CA LYS A 52 -11.43 -0.67 3.38
C LYS A 52 -11.91 0.76 3.64
N PRO A 53 -13.11 1.14 3.15
CA PRO A 53 -13.74 2.38 3.56
C PRO A 53 -13.79 2.49 5.08
N ARG A 54 -13.45 3.67 5.61
CA ARG A 54 -13.40 3.98 7.06
C ARG A 54 -12.35 3.21 7.88
N GLN A 55 -11.51 2.38 7.26
CA GLN A 55 -10.39 1.75 7.95
C GLN A 55 -9.37 2.82 8.36
N ALA A 56 -8.93 2.79 9.62
CA ALA A 56 -7.86 3.63 10.10
C ALA A 56 -6.50 3.00 9.75
N LEU A 57 -5.59 3.81 9.20
CA LEU A 57 -4.22 3.44 8.89
C LEU A 57 -3.29 4.21 9.81
N ARG A 58 -2.40 3.50 10.51
CA ARG A 58 -1.33 4.08 11.31
C ARG A 58 -0.01 3.84 10.60
N PHE A 59 0.73 4.91 10.38
CA PHE A 59 2.05 4.90 9.77
C PHE A 59 3.08 5.28 10.83
N GLU A 60 4.10 4.46 10.97
CA GLU A 60 5.25 4.70 11.83
C GLU A 60 6.52 4.45 11.02
N TYR A 61 7.49 5.36 11.10
CA TYR A 61 8.76 5.19 10.42
C TYR A 61 9.92 5.71 11.27
N ARG A 62 11.08 5.10 11.04
CA ARG A 62 12.37 5.49 11.60
C ARG A 62 13.44 5.34 10.54
N VAL A 63 14.24 6.39 10.37
CA VAL A 63 15.41 6.40 9.49
C VAL A 63 16.58 5.84 10.30
N VAL A 64 17.16 4.78 9.79
CA VAL A 64 18.30 4.07 10.40
C VAL A 64 19.47 4.20 9.43
N ASP A 65 20.66 4.51 9.95
CA ASP A 65 21.86 4.53 9.14
C ASP A 65 22.27 3.09 8.82
N ALA A 66 22.38 2.74 7.53
CA ALA A 66 22.87 1.43 7.11
C ALA A 66 24.38 1.27 7.35
N GLY A 67 25.09 2.35 7.68
CA GLY A 67 26.54 2.44 7.83
C GLY A 67 27.07 2.23 9.26
N PHE A 68 26.41 1.42 10.10
CA PHE A 68 26.96 1.02 11.41
C PHE A 68 28.32 0.33 11.22
N SER A 69 29.45 1.05 11.38
CA SER A 69 30.68 0.59 12.06
C SER A 69 32.00 1.26 11.65
N LYS A 70 32.13 2.00 10.54
CA LYS A 70 33.49 2.36 10.05
C LYS A 70 33.84 3.83 9.91
N LEU A 71 32.88 4.74 9.96
CA LEU A 71 33.17 6.16 9.85
C LEU A 71 32.27 6.89 10.84
N ASP A 72 32.87 7.55 11.81
CA ASP A 72 32.25 8.31 12.91
C ASP A 72 31.55 9.59 12.42
N ILE A 73 30.86 9.48 11.28
CA ILE A 73 30.12 10.56 10.65
C ILE A 73 28.67 10.34 11.06
N THR A 74 28.27 11.01 12.14
CA THR A 74 26.86 11.17 12.50
C THR A 74 26.17 11.96 11.39
N ARG A 75 25.74 11.25 10.33
CA ARG A 75 24.93 11.85 9.28
C ARG A 75 23.52 11.98 9.83
N ASP A 76 23.06 13.21 9.98
CA ASP A 76 21.67 13.52 10.33
C ASP A 76 20.77 13.13 9.14
N LEU A 77 20.47 11.83 9.03
CA LEU A 77 19.69 11.25 7.95
C LEU A 77 18.23 11.64 8.12
N LYS A 78 17.75 12.44 7.17
CA LYS A 78 16.40 12.99 7.16
C LYS A 78 15.70 12.63 5.86
N ILE A 79 14.46 12.18 5.95
CA ILE A 79 13.61 11.90 4.80
C ILE A 79 12.43 12.86 4.72
N THR A 80 11.81 12.93 3.55
CA THR A 80 10.47 13.50 3.40
C THR A 80 9.49 12.35 3.25
N PHE A 81 8.61 12.18 4.24
CA PHE A 81 7.56 11.17 4.24
C PHE A 81 6.24 11.82 3.85
N TYR A 82 5.50 11.22 2.92
CA TYR A 82 4.16 11.68 2.58
C TYR A 82 3.24 10.51 2.24
N VAL A 83 1.95 10.68 2.52
CA VAL A 83 0.89 9.73 2.16
C VAL A 83 -0.07 10.44 1.22
N ARG A 84 -0.47 9.76 0.15
CA ARG A 84 -1.48 10.23 -0.80
C ARG A 84 -2.72 9.35 -0.74
N SER A 85 -3.89 9.98 -0.79
CA SER A 85 -5.15 9.27 -1.02
C SER A 85 -5.22 8.76 -2.48
N PRO A 86 -6.17 7.87 -2.80
CA PRO A 86 -6.43 7.45 -4.19
C PRO A 86 -6.66 8.64 -5.14
N ASP A 87 -7.27 9.72 -4.66
CA ASP A 87 -7.48 10.98 -5.40
C ASP A 87 -6.22 11.84 -5.53
N LYS A 88 -5.04 11.29 -5.22
CA LYS A 88 -3.72 11.95 -5.28
C LYS A 88 -3.56 13.12 -4.30
N LYS A 89 -4.50 13.34 -3.36
CA LYS A 89 -4.39 14.38 -2.33
C LYS A 89 -3.39 13.95 -1.27
N VAL A 90 -2.48 14.84 -0.88
CA VAL A 90 -1.54 14.58 0.22
C VAL A 90 -2.28 14.70 1.54
N VAL A 91 -2.39 13.59 2.26
CA VAL A 91 -3.12 13.51 3.54
C VAL A 91 -2.19 13.51 4.76
N VAL A 92 -0.93 13.13 4.56
CA VAL A 92 0.14 13.22 5.56
C VAL A 92 1.40 13.74 4.88
N LYS A 93 2.14 14.62 5.56
CA LYS A 93 3.43 15.14 5.08
C LYS A 93 4.34 15.49 6.26
N HIS A 94 5.50 14.84 6.33
CA HIS A 94 6.60 15.19 7.21
C HIS A 94 7.82 15.55 6.36
N VAL A 95 8.42 16.72 6.59
CA VAL A 95 9.55 17.23 5.81
C VAL A 95 10.81 17.17 6.64
N LYS A 96 11.87 16.55 6.09
CA LYS A 96 13.20 16.46 6.71
C LYS A 96 13.16 15.92 8.15
N LYS A 97 12.52 14.77 8.35
CA LYS A 97 12.40 14.10 9.65
C LYS A 97 13.11 12.74 9.62
N SER A 98 13.71 12.35 10.74
CA SER A 98 14.34 11.04 10.96
C SER A 98 13.37 10.01 11.54
N ASN A 99 12.24 10.43 12.10
CA ASN A 99 11.17 9.55 12.56
C ASN A 99 9.82 10.25 12.47
N GLY A 100 8.74 9.48 12.63
CA GLY A 100 7.40 10.03 12.73
C GLY A 100 6.34 8.96 12.91
N ILE A 101 5.26 9.36 13.56
CA ILE A 101 4.04 8.56 13.74
C ILE A 101 2.86 9.39 13.28
N LYS A 102 1.98 8.80 12.46
CA LYS A 102 0.75 9.45 12.02
C LYS A 102 -0.36 8.44 11.77
N THR A 103 -1.54 8.76 12.26
CA THR A 103 -2.77 8.02 11.96
C THR A 103 -3.61 8.80 10.94
N TYR A 104 -4.11 8.10 9.94
CA TYR A 104 -5.05 8.57 8.93
C TYR A 104 -6.31 7.69 9.01
N GLY A 105 -7.45 8.26 9.38
CA GLY A 105 -8.67 7.49 9.63
C GLY A 105 -9.73 8.27 10.41
N TYR A 106 -10.86 7.61 10.70
CA TYR A 106 -12.18 8.16 11.03
C TYR A 106 -12.27 9.28 12.10
N TYR A 107 -11.27 9.49 12.97
CA TYR A 107 -11.32 10.52 14.02
C TYR A 107 -10.63 11.84 13.66
N GLY A 108 -10.80 12.37 12.44
CA GLY A 108 -10.23 13.69 12.13
C GLY A 108 -10.50 14.35 10.79
N ILE A 109 -11.35 13.80 9.93
CA ILE A 109 -11.68 14.42 8.63
C ILE A 109 -13.18 14.33 8.40
N ASN A 110 -13.82 15.47 8.16
CA ASN A 110 -15.25 15.58 7.85
C ASN A 110 -15.51 14.90 6.49
N ILE A 111 -16.19 13.75 6.50
CA ILE A 111 -16.37 12.86 5.34
C ILE A 111 -17.68 13.23 4.64
N SER A 112 -17.69 14.33 3.88
CA SER A 112 -18.81 14.70 3.00
C SER A 112 -18.50 14.57 1.51
N SER A 113 -17.38 13.94 1.12
CA SER A 113 -16.99 13.91 -0.30
C SER A 113 -16.35 12.60 -0.78
N TRP A 114 -16.81 11.43 -0.29
CA TRP A 114 -16.46 10.16 -0.94
C TRP A 114 -17.48 9.86 -2.04
N PRO A 115 -17.08 9.79 -3.32
CA PRO A 115 -17.95 9.35 -4.39
C PRO A 115 -17.88 7.83 -4.45
N PHE A 116 -18.53 7.16 -3.52
CA PHE A 116 -18.97 5.79 -3.72
C PHE A 116 -20.48 5.81 -3.54
N GLY A 117 -21.15 6.22 -4.62
CA GLY A 117 -22.51 5.78 -4.92
C GLY A 117 -22.46 4.45 -5.62
#